data_AF-A0A2T4S4V2-F1
#
_entry.id   AF-A0A2T4S4V2-F1
#
_cell.length_a   1.000
_cell.length_b   1.000
_cell.length_c   1.000
_cell.angle_alpha   90.00
_cell.angle_beta   90.00
_cell.angle_gamma   90.00
#
_symmetry.space_group_name_H-M   'P 1'
#
loop_
_entity.id
_entity.type
_entity.pdbx_description
1 polymer ?
#
loop_
_entity_poly.entity_id
_entity_poly.type
_entity_poly.pdbx_seq_one_letter_code
_entity_poly.pdbx_strand_id
1 'polypeptide(L)'
;SPLLTLIVGGAVAKFIGPFLNDFMVSLGKMIMLATDQRPLVMGILVAVIFGLALTAPISSAAFALMLDLSGVAAGAATIGCCAQMVGFAVTSYKDNGVGGIISVGIGTSMLQVPNILMNPAILIPPTLASAIVAPIMTTLFPMTNNAAGAG
;
A
#
# COMPACT_ATOMS: atom_id res chain seq x y z
N SER A 1 -2.57 33.59 -6.72
CA SER A 1 -3.56 33.46 -7.80
C SER A 1 -3.60 32.02 -8.29
N PRO A 2 -4.78 31.45 -8.56
CA PRO A 2 -4.94 30.04 -8.96
C PRO A 2 -4.11 29.65 -10.19
N LEU A 3 -3.91 30.60 -11.10
CA LEU A 3 -3.09 30.43 -12.30
C LEU A 3 -1.60 30.27 -11.98
N LEU A 4 -1.07 31.02 -11.02
CA LEU A 4 0.33 30.92 -10.61
C LEU A 4 0.61 29.59 -9.90
N THR A 5 -0.32 29.10 -9.07
CA THR A 5 -0.21 27.79 -8.41
C THR A 5 -0.29 26.63 -9.41
N LEU A 6 -1.07 26.75 -10.50
CA LEU A 6 -1.09 25.77 -11.57
C LEU A 6 0.21 25.76 -12.39
N ILE A 7 0.76 26.94 -12.71
CA ILE A 7 2.01 27.04 -13.47
C ILE A 7 3.20 26.53 -12.65
N VAL A 8 3.30 26.93 -11.38
CA VAL A 8 4.36 26.48 -10.47
C VAL A 8 4.19 24.98 -10.16
N GLY A 9 2.97 24.53 -9.86
CA GLY A 9 2.68 23.12 -9.61
C GLY A 9 2.98 22.24 -10.83
N GLY A 10 2.61 22.68 -12.04
CA GLY A 10 2.93 22.00 -13.29
C GLY A 10 4.42 21.95 -13.61
N ALA A 11 5.15 23.04 -13.34
CA ALA A 11 6.61 23.08 -13.49
C ALA A 11 7.30 22.12 -12.51
N VAL A 12 6.91 22.15 -11.23
CA VAL A 12 7.45 21.25 -10.20
C VAL A 12 7.10 19.79 -10.52
N ALA A 13 5.87 19.50 -10.94
CA ALA A 13 5.45 18.17 -11.37
C ALA A 13 6.25 17.68 -12.59
N LYS A 14 6.65 18.56 -13.51
CA LYS A 14 7.48 18.20 -14.66
C LYS A 14 8.92 17.82 -14.25
N PHE A 15 9.47 18.45 -13.22
CA PHE A 15 10.82 18.16 -12.73
C PHE A 15 10.88 16.97 -11.76
N ILE A 16 9.89 16.83 -10.86
CA ILE A 16 9.82 15.74 -9.87
C ILE A 16 9.15 14.48 -10.42
N GLY A 17 8.21 14.64 -11.35
CA GLY A 17 7.46 13.55 -11.99
C GLY A 17 8.33 12.44 -12.58
N PRO A 18 9.40 12.70 -13.35
CA PRO A 18 10.26 11.63 -13.87
C PRO A 18 10.94 10.84 -12.75
N PHE A 19 11.41 11.48 -11.68
CA PHE A 19 12.02 10.79 -10.55
C PHE A 19 11.03 9.88 -9.82
N LEU A 20 9.80 10.35 -9.62
CA LEU A 20 8.72 9.54 -9.05
C LEU A 20 8.34 8.37 -9.97
N ASN A 21 8.31 8.60 -11.29
CA ASN A 21 8.01 7.56 -12.27
C ASN A 21 9.08 6.47 -12.27
N ASP A 22 10.36 6.83 -12.26
CA ASP A 22 11.46 5.86 -12.20
C ASP A 22 11.39 5.01 -10.93
N PHE A 23 11.04 5.62 -9.80
CA PHE A 23 10.80 4.91 -8.54
C PHE A 23 9.61 3.93 -8.66
N MET A 24 8.48 4.37 -9.22
CA MET A 24 7.31 3.52 -9.44
C MET A 24 7.59 2.36 -10.39
N VAL A 25 8.31 2.60 -11.49
CA VAL A 25 8.71 1.55 -12.44
C VAL A 25 9.65 0.54 -11.77
N SER A 26 10.55 0.99 -10.89
CA SER A 26 11.43 0.09 -10.13
C SER A 26 10.64 -0.82 -9.19
N LEU A 27 9.69 -0.28 -8.44
CA LEU A 27 8.79 -1.07 -7.59
C LEU A 27 7.94 -2.03 -8.42
N GLY A 28 7.44 -1.58 -9.57
CA GLY A 28 6.68 -2.40 -10.51
C GLY A 28 7.47 -3.62 -10.99
N LYS A 29 8.73 -3.42 -11.38
CA LYS A 29 9.63 -4.52 -11.76
C LYS A 29 9.85 -5.49 -10.62
N MET A 30 9.99 -5.02 -9.38
CA MET A 30 10.10 -5.91 -8.21
C MET A 30 8.84 -6.74 -8.00
N ILE A 31 7.64 -6.18 -8.20
CA ILE A 31 6.37 -6.90 -8.09
C ILE A 31 6.21 -7.93 -9.20
N MET A 32 6.59 -7.60 -10.44
CA MET A 32 6.59 -8.54 -11.55
C MET A 32 7.50 -9.74 -11.26
N LEU A 33 8.72 -9.48 -10.80
CA LEU A 33 9.67 -10.52 -10.36
C LEU A 33 9.15 -11.34 -9.17
N ALA A 34 8.37 -10.73 -8.27
CA ALA A 34 7.74 -11.43 -7.16
C ALA A 34 6.54 -12.29 -7.62
N THR A 35 5.85 -11.88 -8.68
CA THR A 35 4.69 -12.59 -9.26
C THR A 35 5.11 -13.84 -10.02
N ASP A 36 6.33 -13.85 -10.59
CA ASP A 36 6.92 -15.05 -11.20
C ASP A 36 7.32 -16.13 -10.18
N GLN A 37 7.33 -15.82 -8.88
CA GLN A 37 7.68 -16.78 -7.84
C GLN A 37 6.49 -17.65 -7.43
N ARG A 38 6.75 -18.68 -6.62
CA ARG A 38 5.71 -19.56 -6.07
C ARG A 38 4.66 -18.74 -5.30
N PRO A 39 3.37 -19.16 -5.30
CA PRO A 39 2.25 -18.39 -4.71
C PRO A 39 2.43 -18.02 -3.24
N LEU A 40 3.18 -18.83 -2.47
CA LEU A 40 3.59 -18.50 -1.10
C LEU A 40 4.48 -17.27 -1.02
N VAL A 41 5.55 -17.23 -1.82
CA VAL A 41 6.54 -16.13 -1.77
C VAL A 41 6.00 -14.89 -2.46
N MET A 42 5.27 -15.07 -3.56
CA MET A 42 4.50 -14.01 -4.22
C MET A 42 3.59 -13.30 -3.22
N GLY A 43 2.80 -14.05 -2.44
CA GLY A 43 1.87 -13.48 -1.48
C GLY A 43 2.55 -12.58 -0.45
N ILE A 44 3.68 -13.02 0.12
CA ILE A 44 4.45 -12.24 1.10
C ILE A 44 4.99 -10.96 0.48
N LEU A 45 5.70 -11.08 -0.65
CA LEU A 45 6.39 -9.95 -1.27
C LEU A 45 5.41 -8.90 -1.78
N VAL A 46 4.35 -9.32 -2.48
CA VAL A 46 3.34 -8.41 -3.02
C VAL A 46 2.61 -7.69 -1.88
N ALA A 47 2.21 -8.41 -0.83
CA ALA A 47 1.51 -7.80 0.31
C ALA A 47 2.37 -6.80 1.09
N VAL A 48 3.65 -7.10 1.29
CA VAL A 48 4.59 -6.19 1.98
C VAL A 48 4.85 -4.95 1.13
N ILE A 49 5.11 -5.12 -0.18
CA ILE A 49 5.39 -3.98 -1.07
C ILE A 49 4.15 -3.08 -1.18
N PHE A 50 2.96 -3.65 -1.40
CA PHE A 50 1.71 -2.87 -1.47
C PHE A 50 1.33 -2.23 -0.13
N GLY A 51 1.50 -2.93 0.99
CA GLY A 51 1.27 -2.37 2.32
C GLY A 51 2.18 -1.17 2.62
N LEU A 52 3.47 -1.28 2.30
CA LEU A 52 4.42 -0.17 2.44
C LEU A 52 4.10 0.98 1.47
N ALA A 53 3.72 0.67 0.23
CA ALA A 53 3.32 1.68 -0.76
C ALA A 53 2.09 2.48 -0.29
N LEU A 54 1.14 1.84 0.41
CA LEU A 54 -0.03 2.49 1.02
C LEU A 54 0.32 3.39 2.21
N THR A 55 1.49 3.20 2.81
CA THR A 55 1.99 4.06 3.90
C THR A 55 2.76 5.26 3.36
N ALA A 56 3.42 5.10 2.21
CA ALA A 56 4.01 6.22 1.48
C ALA A 56 2.90 7.14 0.94
N PRO A 57 3.19 8.43 0.64
CA PRO A 57 2.25 9.35 0.00
C PRO A 57 2.09 9.01 -1.50
N ILE A 58 1.82 7.74 -1.77
CA ILE A 58 1.66 7.14 -3.09
C ILE A 58 0.24 6.57 -3.13
N SER A 59 -0.45 6.78 -4.24
CA SER A 59 -1.77 6.17 -4.45
C SER A 59 -1.61 4.67 -4.76
N SER A 60 -1.92 3.80 -3.81
CA SER A 60 -1.88 2.33 -3.94
C SER A 60 -2.77 1.84 -5.09
N ALA A 61 -3.97 2.40 -5.22
CA ALA A 61 -4.91 2.07 -6.29
C ALA A 61 -4.39 2.50 -7.68
N ALA A 62 -3.81 3.71 -7.80
CA ALA A 62 -3.21 4.13 -9.06
C ALA A 62 -2.02 3.25 -9.45
N PHE A 63 -1.22 2.84 -8.46
CA PHE A 63 -0.09 1.94 -8.67
C PHE A 63 -0.54 0.54 -9.11
N ALA A 64 -1.59 -0.02 -8.51
CA ALA A 64 -2.19 -1.28 -8.95
C ALA A 64 -2.69 -1.23 -10.41
N LEU A 65 -3.34 -0.12 -10.78
CA LEU A 65 -3.81 0.12 -12.15
C LEU A 65 -2.66 0.26 -13.15
N MET A 66 -1.58 0.94 -12.77
CA MET A 66 -0.39 1.08 -13.62
C MET A 66 0.30 -0.25 -13.90
N LEU A 67 0.25 -1.19 -12.94
CA LEU A 67 0.83 -2.52 -13.08
C LEU A 67 -0.11 -3.54 -13.73
N ASP A 68 -1.35 -3.14 -14.05
CA ASP A 68 -2.41 -4.02 -14.53
C ASP A 68 -2.54 -5.32 -13.70
N LEU A 69 -2.44 -5.17 -12.38
CA LEU A 69 -2.36 -6.32 -11.49
C LEU A 69 -3.70 -7.04 -11.48
N SER A 70 -3.71 -8.33 -11.85
CA SER A 70 -4.93 -9.12 -11.96
C SER A 70 -4.78 -10.51 -11.38
N GLY A 71 -5.91 -11.15 -11.07
CA GLY A 71 -5.93 -12.52 -10.56
C GLY A 71 -5.44 -12.62 -9.12
N VAL A 72 -4.66 -13.66 -8.83
CA VAL A 72 -4.22 -13.98 -7.46
C VAL A 72 -3.23 -12.96 -6.90
N ALA A 73 -2.43 -12.31 -7.77
CA ALA A 73 -1.52 -11.24 -7.36
C ALA A 73 -2.29 -10.00 -6.86
N ALA A 74 -3.36 -9.63 -7.56
CA ALA A 74 -4.27 -8.55 -7.13
C ALA A 74 -5.00 -8.90 -5.82
N GLY A 75 -5.40 -10.16 -5.64
CA GLY A 75 -5.95 -10.65 -4.38
C GLY A 75 -4.94 -10.57 -3.23
N ALA A 76 -3.68 -10.97 -3.47
CA ALA A 76 -2.60 -10.87 -2.49
C ALA A 76 -2.35 -9.43 -2.03
N ALA A 77 -2.32 -8.49 -2.98
CA ALA A 77 -2.19 -7.06 -2.69
C ALA A 77 -3.37 -6.56 -1.83
N THR A 78 -4.60 -6.92 -2.20
CA THR A 78 -5.81 -6.52 -1.46
C THR A 78 -5.77 -7.02 -0.01
N ILE A 79 -5.45 -8.31 0.18
CA ILE A 79 -5.35 -8.92 1.52
C ILE A 79 -4.26 -8.23 2.34
N GLY A 80 -3.10 -7.96 1.72
CA GLY A 80 -2.00 -7.24 2.35
C GLY A 80 -2.40 -5.83 2.81
N CYS A 81 -3.05 -5.06 1.94
CA CYS A 81 -3.55 -3.72 2.25
C CYS A 81 -4.61 -3.76 3.37
N CYS A 82 -5.56 -4.69 3.31
CA CYS A 82 -6.57 -4.84 4.36
C CYS A 82 -5.95 -5.23 5.71
N ALA A 83 -5.05 -6.20 5.74
CA ALA A 83 -4.36 -6.63 6.96
C ALA A 83 -3.56 -5.48 7.58
N GLN A 84 -2.87 -4.69 6.73
CA GLN A 84 -2.11 -3.53 7.16
C GLN A 84 -3.01 -2.41 7.70
N MET A 85 -4.14 -2.13 7.04
CA MET A 85 -5.12 -1.13 7.49
C MET A 85 -5.74 -1.50 8.84
N VAL A 86 -6.08 -2.78 9.04
CA VAL A 86 -6.56 -3.29 10.33
C VAL A 86 -5.45 -3.22 11.39
N GLY A 87 -4.22 -3.59 11.04
CA GLY A 87 -3.06 -3.48 11.93
C GLY A 87 -2.81 -2.04 12.39
N PHE A 88 -2.92 -1.08 11.48
CA PHE A 88 -2.86 0.34 11.80
C PHE A 88 -4.02 0.75 12.70
N ALA A 89 -5.27 0.41 12.36
CA ALA A 89 -6.44 0.75 13.19
C ALA A 89 -6.30 0.24 14.64
N VAL A 90 -5.87 -1.01 14.82
CA VAL A 90 -5.63 -1.60 16.15
C VAL A 90 -4.51 -0.89 16.89
N THR A 91 -3.40 -0.56 16.21
CA THR A 91 -2.27 0.15 16.83
C THR A 91 -2.66 1.58 17.23
N SER A 92 -3.51 2.24 16.43
CA SER A 92 -4.08 3.56 16.73
C SER A 92 -4.86 3.60 18.04
N TYR A 93 -5.39 2.48 18.51
CA TYR A 93 -6.24 2.43 19.69
C TYR A 93 -5.53 2.92 20.96
N LYS A 94 -4.24 2.62 21.10
CA LYS A 94 -3.48 3.06 22.28
C LYS A 94 -3.31 4.58 22.33
N ASP A 95 -3.11 5.20 21.19
CA ASP A 95 -2.78 6.64 21.11
C ASP A 95 -4.02 7.51 20.91
N ASN A 96 -5.04 7.02 20.19
CA ASN A 96 -6.20 7.78 19.74
C ASN A 96 -7.55 7.16 20.18
N GLY A 97 -7.54 6.07 20.96
CA GLY A 97 -8.75 5.41 21.46
C GLY A 97 -9.67 4.87 20.36
N VAL A 98 -10.96 4.74 20.68
CA VAL A 98 -11.98 4.22 19.75
C VAL A 98 -12.13 5.12 18.52
N GLY A 99 -11.95 6.44 18.67
CA GLY A 99 -11.96 7.38 17.55
C GLY A 99 -10.84 7.11 16.54
N GLY A 100 -9.66 6.71 17.02
CA GLY A 100 -8.54 6.30 16.17
C GLY A 100 -8.81 5.05 15.35
N ILE A 101 -9.48 4.05 15.95
CA ILE A 101 -9.86 2.82 15.23
C ILE A 101 -10.85 3.15 14.12
N ILE A 102 -11.89 3.92 14.41
CA ILE A 102 -12.96 4.22 13.44
C ILE A 102 -12.41 5.12 12.32
N SER A 103 -11.64 6.14 12.67
CA SER A 103 -11.07 7.08 11.68
C SER A 103 -10.04 6.43 10.76
N VAL A 104 -9.18 5.55 11.28
CA VAL A 104 -8.19 4.85 10.45
C VAL A 104 -8.82 3.67 9.73
N GLY A 105 -9.68 2.91 10.40
CA GLY A 105 -10.32 1.72 9.83
C GLY A 105 -11.35 2.01 8.75
N ILE A 106 -12.13 3.10 8.87
CA ILE A 106 -13.11 3.53 7.86
C ILE A 106 -12.54 4.64 6.96
N GLY A 107 -11.66 5.48 7.49
CA GLY A 107 -11.05 6.57 6.73
C GLY A 107 -9.81 6.12 5.97
N THR A 108 -8.66 6.72 6.29
CA THR A 108 -7.41 6.47 5.55
C THR A 108 -6.25 6.22 6.50
N SER A 109 -5.37 5.28 6.12
CA SER A 109 -4.07 5.06 6.75
C SER A 109 -3.19 6.30 6.74
N MET A 110 -3.44 7.25 5.81
CA MET A 110 -2.71 8.52 5.76
C MET A 110 -2.86 9.33 7.06
N LEU A 111 -3.93 9.12 7.84
CA LEU A 111 -4.10 9.75 9.16
C LEU A 111 -3.02 9.31 10.16
N GLN A 112 -2.37 8.16 9.94
CA GLN A 112 -1.26 7.69 10.77
C GLN A 112 0.12 8.16 10.31
N VAL A 113 0.25 8.76 9.12
CA VAL A 113 1.54 9.25 8.62
C VAL A 113 2.25 10.18 9.63
N PRO A 114 1.56 11.13 10.30
CA PRO A 114 2.19 11.94 11.35
C PRO A 114 2.73 11.09 12.52
N ASN A 115 2.03 10.03 12.91
CA ASN A 115 2.45 9.15 14.01
C ASN A 115 3.64 8.26 13.59
N ILE A 116 3.63 7.77 12.35
CA ILE A 116 4.70 6.96 11.77
C ILE A 116 5.99 7.78 11.62
N LEU A 117 5.87 9.07 11.28
CA LEU A 117 7.02 9.99 11.24
C LEU A 117 7.66 10.21 12.61
N MET A 118 6.85 10.21 13.69
CA MET A 118 7.35 10.37 15.05
C MET A 118 7.93 9.05 15.60
N ASN A 119 7.32 7.91 15.25
CA ASN A 119 7.80 6.60 15.67
C ASN A 119 7.64 5.56 14.55
N PRO A 120 8.66 5.35 13.72
CA PRO A 120 8.57 4.41 12.60
C PRO A 120 8.44 2.95 13.03
N ALA A 121 8.67 2.61 14.31
CA ALA A 121 8.45 1.27 14.82
C ALA A 121 6.97 0.83 14.75
N ILE A 122 6.02 1.78 14.62
CA ILE A 122 4.58 1.51 14.46
C ILE A 122 4.27 0.79 13.15
N LEU A 123 5.14 0.88 12.14
CA LEU A 123 4.99 0.21 10.85
C LEU A 123 5.32 -1.28 10.91
N ILE A 124 6.17 -1.70 11.85
CA ILE A 124 6.68 -3.07 11.92
C ILE A 124 5.55 -4.09 12.19
N PRO A 125 4.66 -3.90 13.19
CA PRO A 125 3.60 -4.86 13.46
C PRO A 125 2.60 -5.03 12.30
N PRO A 126 2.06 -3.96 11.69
CA PRO A 126 1.15 -4.08 10.54
C PRO A 126 1.79 -4.76 9.33
N THR A 127 3.05 -4.43 9.02
CA THR A 127 3.75 -5.04 7.88
C THR A 127 4.10 -6.51 8.14
N LEU A 128 4.43 -6.88 9.37
CA LEU A 128 4.62 -8.28 9.73
C LEU A 128 3.29 -9.07 9.67
N ALA A 129 2.19 -8.46 10.11
CA ALA A 129 0.87 -9.05 10.01
C ALA A 129 0.46 -9.28 8.54
N SER A 130 0.66 -8.28 7.66
CA SER A 130 0.35 -8.42 6.23
C SER A 130 1.24 -9.48 5.56
N ALA A 131 2.52 -9.55 5.92
CA ALA A 131 3.46 -10.57 5.44
C ALA A 131 3.04 -12.00 5.82
N ILE A 132 2.39 -12.21 6.97
CA ILE A 132 1.96 -13.54 7.43
C ILE A 132 0.58 -13.90 6.87
N VAL A 133 -0.37 -12.95 6.89
CA VAL A 133 -1.76 -13.22 6.51
C VAL A 133 -1.89 -13.42 4.99
N ALA A 134 -1.17 -12.64 4.18
CA ALA A 134 -1.26 -12.73 2.73
C ALA A 134 -0.92 -14.12 2.15
N PRO A 135 0.22 -14.77 2.45
CA PRO A 135 0.54 -16.11 1.94
C PRO A 135 -0.45 -17.19 2.40
N ILE A 136 -0.94 -17.08 3.63
CA ILE A 136 -1.89 -18.05 4.20
C ILE A 136 -3.20 -17.96 3.41
N MET A 137 -3.69 -16.74 3.19
CA MET A 137 -4.92 -16.52 2.46
C MET A 137 -4.77 -16.83 0.98
N THR A 138 -3.68 -16.43 0.31
CA THR A 138 -3.49 -16.71 -1.13
C THR A 138 -3.32 -18.20 -1.44
N THR A 139 -2.87 -19.01 -0.48
CA THR A 139 -2.67 -20.46 -0.66
C THR A 139 -3.88 -21.29 -0.24
N LEU A 140 -4.58 -20.92 0.83
CA LEU A 140 -5.78 -21.63 1.31
C LEU A 140 -7.05 -21.19 0.58
N PHE A 141 -7.15 -19.90 0.25
CA PHE A 141 -8.30 -19.28 -0.42
C PHE A 141 -7.80 -18.36 -1.53
N PRO A 142 -7.52 -18.88 -2.74
CA PRO A 142 -7.02 -18.07 -3.86
C PRO A 142 -8.09 -17.06 -4.30
N MET A 143 -8.11 -15.91 -3.64
CA MET A 143 -8.93 -14.77 -4.02
C MET A 143 -8.31 -14.12 -5.25
N THR A 144 -9.14 -13.91 -6.25
CA THR A 144 -8.79 -13.15 -7.44
C THR A 144 -9.41 -11.77 -7.35
N ASN A 145 -8.66 -10.77 -7.79
CA ASN A 145 -9.15 -9.40 -7.88
C ASN A 145 -8.76 -8.78 -9.23
N ASN A 146 -9.37 -7.65 -9.58
CA ASN A 146 -8.95 -6.83 -10.70
C ASN A 146 -8.01 -5.70 -10.22
N ALA A 147 -7.40 -5.00 -11.17
CA ALA A 147 -6.46 -3.93 -10.85
C ALA A 147 -7.11 -2.76 -10.07
N ALA A 148 -8.41 -2.51 -10.29
CA ALA A 148 -9.15 -1.46 -9.57
C ALA A 148 -9.43 -1.80 -8.10
N GLY A 149 -9.56 -3.09 -7.76
CA GLY A 149 -9.84 -3.56 -6.41
C GLY A 149 -8.61 -3.97 -5.61
N ALA A 150 -7.41 -3.92 -6.20
CA ALA A 150 -6.19 -4.47 -5.61
C ALA A 150 -5.54 -3.58 -4.52
N GLY A 151 -5.94 -2.32 -4.39
CA GLY A 151 -5.22 -1.29 -3.63
C GLY A 151 -6.07 -0.46 -2.68
#